data_AF-A0AA96XKR9-F1
#
_entry.id   AF-A0AA96XKR9-F1
#
_cell.length_a   1.000
_cell.length_b   1.000
_cell.length_c   1.000
_cell.angle_alpha   90.00
_cell.angle_beta   90.00
_cell.angle_gamma   90.00
#
_symmetry.space_group_name_H-M   'P 1'
#
loop_
_entity.id
_entity.type
_entity.pdbx_description
1 polymer ?
#
loop_
_entity_poly.entity_id
_entity_poly.type
_entity_poly.pdbx_seq_one_letter_code
_entity_poly.pdbx_strand_id
1 'polypeptide(L)' 'MLEAVGRPLLYARVDVATDNAGQSRLQELEATEPRLFLSLDAGAADRLARAIVAKL' A
#
# COMPACT_ATOMS: atom_id res chain seq x y z
N MET A 1 6.64 -6.91 -7.41
CA MET A 1 7.05 -5.62 -8.02
C MET A 1 5.95 -5.21 -8.96
N LEU A 2 5.50 -3.95 -8.91
CA LEU A 2 4.51 -3.48 -9.87
C LEU A 2 5.23 -3.19 -11.19
N GLU A 3 5.00 -4.00 -12.22
CA GLU A 3 5.76 -3.98 -13.48
C GLU A 3 5.74 -2.60 -14.13
N ALA A 4 4.59 -1.93 -14.12
CA ALA A 4 4.41 -0.58 -14.68
C ALA A 4 5.32 0.50 -14.05
N VAL A 5 5.85 0.26 -12.85
CA VAL A 5 6.70 1.23 -12.13
C VAL A 5 8.20 0.95 -12.37
N GLY A 6 8.57 -0.26 -12.81
CA GLY A 6 9.97 -0.62 -13.10
C GLY A 6 10.91 -0.62 -11.89
N ARG A 7 10.38 -0.45 -10.67
CA ARG A 7 11.12 -0.52 -9.39
C ARG A 7 10.20 -0.90 -8.23
N PRO A 8 10.74 -1.40 -7.11
CA PRO A 8 9.96 -1.57 -5.89
C PRO A 8 9.37 -0.25 -5.40
N LEU A 9 8.09 -0.29 -5.00
CA LEU A 9 7.44 0.80 -4.30
C LEU A 9 7.82 0.77 -2.81
N LEU A 10 7.99 1.95 -2.21
CA LEU A 10 8.25 2.06 -0.77
C LEU A 10 7.01 1.76 0.06
N TYR A 11 5.87 2.21 -0.43
CA TYR A 11 4.53 1.96 0.10
C TYR A 11 3.53 1.94 -1.06
N ALA A 12 2.36 1.37 -0.82
CA ALA A 12 1.16 1.56 -1.63
C ALA A 12 -0.06 1.23 -0.74
N ARG A 13 -1.22 1.81 -1.06
CA ARG A 13 -2.51 1.30 -0.55
C ARG A 13 -3.21 0.54 -1.67
N VAL A 14 -3.67 -0.67 -1.35
CA VAL A 14 -4.42 -1.53 -2.25
C VAL A 14 -5.79 -1.73 -1.64
N ASP A 15 -6.79 -1.12 -2.25
CA ASP A 15 -8.17 -1.31 -1.82
C ASP A 15 -8.78 -2.44 -2.65
N VAL A 16 -9.44 -3.37 -1.96
CA VAL A 16 -10.08 -4.53 -2.58
C VAL A 16 -11.57 -4.54 -2.28
N ALA A 17 -12.36 -4.97 -3.25
CA ALA A 17 -13.79 -5.18 -3.11
C ALA A 17 -14.17 -6.60 -3.54
N THR A 18 -15.29 -7.08 -3.05
CA THR A 18 -15.84 -8.38 -3.45
C THR A 18 -16.75 -8.19 -4.66
N ASP A 19 -16.53 -8.94 -5.74
CA ASP A 19 -17.40 -8.93 -6.91
C ASP A 19 -18.69 -9.74 -6.68
N ASN A 20 -19.58 -9.74 -7.67
CA ASN A 20 -20.85 -10.45 -7.61
C ASN A 20 -20.72 -11.98 -7.52
N ALA A 21 -19.53 -12.53 -7.83
CA ALA A 21 -19.21 -13.95 -7.67
C ALA A 21 -18.48 -14.24 -6.34
N GLY A 22 -18.43 -13.27 -5.42
CA GLY A 22 -17.78 -13.41 -4.13
C GLY A 22 -16.25 -13.33 -4.18
N GLN A 23 -15.67 -12.94 -5.31
CA GLN A 23 -14.21 -12.93 -5.48
C GLN A 23 -13.63 -11.56 -5.14
N SER A 24 -12.49 -11.52 -4.44
CA SER A 24 -11.76 -10.28 -4.21
C SER A 24 -11.21 -9.72 -5.53
N ARG A 25 -11.47 -8.45 -5.80
CA ARG A 25 -10.99 -7.68 -6.94
C ARG A 25 -10.28 -6.43 -6.47
N LEU A 26 -9.28 -6.01 -7.24
CA LEU A 26 -8.67 -4.70 -7.07
C LEU A 26 -9.73 -3.63 -7.34
N GLN A 27 -9.96 -2.76 -6.36
CA GLN A 27 -10.80 -1.58 -6.51
C GLN A 27 -9.95 -0.36 -6.85
N GLU A 28 -8.86 -0.17 -6.11
CA GLU A 28 -7.98 1.00 -6.27
C GLU A 28 -6.54 0.70 -5.85
N LEU A 29 -5.60 1.42 -6.48
CA LEU A 29 -4.19 1.44 -6.10
C LEU A 29 -3.72 2.89 -5.95
N GLU A 30 -3.35 3.28 -4.74
CA GLU A 30 -2.74 4.58 -4.45
C GLU A 30 -1.23 4.40 -4.16
N ALA A 31 -0.36 4.94 -5.01
CA ALA A 31 1.10 4.76 -4.92
C ALA A 31 1.91 6.06 -4.74
N THR A 32 1.28 7.23 -4.87
CA THR A 32 1.96 8.54 -4.79
C THR A 32 1.68 9.25 -3.47
N GLU A 33 0.41 9.34 -3.08
CA GLU A 33 -0.05 10.14 -1.93
C GLU A 33 -1.11 9.40 -1.09
N PRO A 34 -0.89 8.12 -0.73
CA PRO A 34 -1.95 7.33 -0.12
C PRO A 34 -2.31 7.77 1.30
N ARG A 35 -3.60 7.69 1.64
CA ARG A 35 -3.99 7.69 3.06
C ARG A 35 -3.70 6.31 3.66
N LEU A 36 -2.60 6.18 4.40
CA LEU A 36 -2.09 4.90 4.94
C LEU A 36 -2.71 4.46 6.28
N PHE A 37 -3.62 5.24 6.87
CA PHE A 37 -4.32 4.92 8.12
C PHE A 37 -3.40 4.49 9.27
N LEU A 38 -2.26 5.16 9.45
CA LEU A 38 -1.21 4.78 10.41
C LEU A 38 -1.70 4.67 11.87
N SER A 39 -2.82 5.31 12.22
CA SER A 39 -3.41 5.22 13.56
C SER A 39 -4.17 3.93 13.85
N LEU A 40 -4.44 3.08 12.84
CA LEU A 40 -5.19 1.84 13.02
C LEU A 40 -4.32 0.68 13.53
N ASP A 41 -3.00 0.81 13.49
CA ASP A 41 -2.06 -0.17 14.03
C ASP A 41 -0.90 0.54 14.72
N ALA A 42 -0.63 0.16 15.96
CA ALA A 42 0.36 0.83 16.82
C ALA A 42 1.77 0.85 16.22
N GLY A 43 2.13 -0.12 15.37
CA GLY A 43 3.46 -0.20 14.74
C GLY A 43 3.52 0.34 13.31
N ALA A 44 2.42 0.85 12.75
CA ALA A 44 2.36 1.24 11.34
C ALA A 44 3.31 2.41 11.03
N ALA A 45 3.34 3.42 11.90
CA ALA A 45 4.23 4.57 11.74
C ALA A 45 5.72 4.15 11.73
N ASP A 46 6.12 3.28 12.66
CA ASP A 46 7.51 2.78 12.73
C ASP A 46 7.90 1.96 11.51
N ARG A 47 6.97 1.15 10.97
CA ARG A 47 7.22 0.40 9.73
C ARG A 47 7.46 1.34 8.54
N LEU A 48 6.65 2.38 8.41
CA LEU A 48 6.83 3.39 7.36
C LEU A 48 8.16 4.13 7.53
N ALA A 49 8.48 4.59 8.74
CA ALA A 49 9.73 5.28 9.03
C ALA A 49 10.95 4.41 8.69
N ARG A 50 10.95 3.12 9.09
CA ARG A 50 12.03 2.18 8.72
C ARG A 50 12.16 1.98 7.21
N ALA A 51 11.04 1.90 6.49
CA ALA A 51 11.06 1.77 5.03
C ALA A 51 11.66 3.02 4.35
N ILE A 52 11.37 4.21 4.87
CA ILE A 52 11.98 5.48 4.42
C ILE A 52 13.49 5.48 4.68
N VAL A 53 13.92 5.15 5.90
CA VAL A 53 15.35 5.10 6.26
C VAL A 53 16.10 4.10 5.39
N ALA A 54 15.54 2.93 5.11
CA ALA A 54 16.17 1.91 4.26
C ALA A 54 16.27 2.31 2.78
N LYS A 55 15.53 3.34 2.34
CA LYS A 55 15.54 3.82 0.96
C LYS A 55 16.55 4.94 0.71
N LEU A 56 16.87 5.72 1.76
CA LEU A 56 17.88 6.78 1.76
C LEU A 56 19.28 6.18 1.68
#